data_AF-U4QGL8-F1
#
_entry.id   AF-U4QGL8-F1
#
_cell.length_a   1.000
_cell.length_b   1.000
_cell.length_c   1.000
_cell.angle_alpha   90.00
_cell.angle_beta   90.00
_cell.angle_gamma   90.00
#
_symmetry.space_group_name_H-M   'P 1'
#
loop_
_entity.id
_entity.type
_entity.pdbx_description
1 polymer ?
#
loop_
_entity_poly.entity_id
_entity_poly.type
_entity_poly.pdbx_seq_one_letter_code
_entity_poly.pdbx_strand_id
1 'polypeptide(L)' 'MPENAVLYFDNDWCAQCYSETNVVKEFAQIVGDAVHFYEINVNEKPELATKFAVWSAPSIVL' A
#
# COMPACT_ATOMS: atom_id res chain seq x y z
N MET A 1 10.83 -9.27 -11.80
CA MET A 1 9.88 -8.38 -11.11
C MET A 1 8.87 -7.95 -12.16
N PRO A 2 7.56 -7.94 -11.88
CA PRO A 2 6.64 -7.25 -12.78
C PRO A 2 7.14 -5.81 -12.98
N GLU A 3 7.01 -5.26 -14.19
CA GLU A 3 7.60 -3.96 -14.55
C GLU A 3 7.10 -2.81 -13.67
N ASN A 4 5.90 -2.92 -13.09
CA ASN A 4 5.30 -1.92 -12.19
C ASN A 4 4.53 -2.62 -11.05
N ALA A 5 4.53 -2.04 -9.85
CA ALA A 5 3.76 -2.53 -8.69
C ALA A 5 3.28 -1.38 -7.81
N VAL A 6 2.09 -1.50 -7.24
CA VAL A 6 1.58 -0.54 -6.25
C VAL A 6 1.86 -1.08 -4.85
N LEU A 7 2.60 -0.32 -4.06
CA LEU A 7 2.82 -0.58 -2.64
C LEU A 7 1.94 0.35 -1.82
N TYR A 8 1.00 -0.20 -1.07
CA TYR A 8 0.13 0.53 -0.17
C TYR A 8 0.60 0.28 1.27
N PHE A 9 1.06 1.34 1.93
CA PHE A 9 1.55 1.31 3.30
C PHE A 9 0.46 1.76 4.27
N ASP A 10 0.11 0.90 5.22
CA ASP A 10 -0.89 1.13 6.26
C ASP A 10 -0.31 0.90 7.68
N ASN A 11 -1.16 1.04 8.70
CA ASN A 11 -0.84 0.60 10.06
C ASN A 11 -2.10 0.28 10.88
N ASP A 12 -1.92 -0.39 12.03
CA ASP A 12 -3.02 -0.87 12.89
C ASP A 12 -3.87 0.25 13.55
N TRP A 13 -3.34 1.47 13.62
CA TRP A 13 -3.93 2.61 14.31
C TRP A 13 -4.23 3.76 13.35
N CYS A 14 -4.75 3.43 12.17
CA CYS A 14 -4.97 4.38 11.09
C CYS A 14 -6.45 4.46 10.68
N ALA A 15 -7.16 5.43 11.26
CA ALA A 15 -8.56 5.68 10.92
C ALA A 15 -8.74 6.01 9.43
N GLN A 16 -7.79 6.76 8.86
CA GLN A 16 -7.78 7.16 7.45
C GLN A 16 -7.55 5.97 6.51
N CYS A 17 -6.81 4.95 6.95
CA CYS A 17 -6.53 3.74 6.17
C CYS A 17 -7.81 2.93 5.93
N TYR A 18 -8.81 3.00 6.81
CA TYR A 18 -10.06 2.26 6.61
C TYR A 18 -10.77 2.63 5.30
N SER A 19 -10.86 3.93 5.00
CA SER A 19 -11.42 4.40 3.72
C SER A 19 -10.51 4.07 2.54
N GLU A 20 -9.19 4.26 2.70
CA GLU A 20 -8.25 4.11 1.59
C GLU A 20 -8.04 2.65 1.19
N THR A 21 -8.03 1.72 2.15
CA THR A 21 -7.97 0.28 1.88
C THR A 21 -9.12 -0.19 0.99
N ASN A 22 -10.33 0.36 1.16
CA ASN A 22 -11.47 0.01 0.30
C ASN A 22 -11.24 0.50 -1.14
N VAL A 23 -10.76 1.74 -1.31
CA VAL A 23 -10.43 2.30 -2.62
C VAL A 23 -9.31 1.51 -3.31
N VAL A 24 -8.26 1.13 -2.58
CA VAL A 24 -7.15 0.32 -3.11
C VAL A 24 -7.64 -1.05 -3.57
N LYS A 25 -8.53 -1.70 -2.81
CA LYS A 25 -9.12 -3.00 -3.18
C LYS A 25 -9.99 -2.91 -4.44
N GLU A 26 -10.84 -1.88 -4.53
CA GLU A 26 -11.64 -1.63 -5.74
C GLU A 26 -10.74 -1.34 -6.94
N PHE A 27 -9.68 -0.55 -6.75
CA PHE A 27 -8.73 -0.26 -7.82
C PHE A 27 -8.02 -1.52 -8.30
N ALA A 28 -7.51 -2.36 -7.39
CA ALA A 28 -6.88 -3.63 -7.73
C ALA A 28 -7.81 -4.54 -8.57
N GLN A 29 -9.12 -4.53 -8.31
CA GLN A 29 -10.10 -5.27 -9.11
C GLN A 29 -10.27 -4.69 -10.52
N ILE A 30 -10.21 -3.37 -10.68
CA ILE A 30 -10.35 -2.68 -11.98
C ILE A 30 -9.13 -2.92 -12.87
N VAL A 31 -7.91 -2.81 -12.31
CA VAL A 31 -6.67 -3.01 -13.08
C VAL A 31 -6.34 -4.49 -13.30
N GLY A 32 -6.87 -5.39 -12.46
CA GLY A 32 -6.65 -6.83 -12.58
C GLY A 32 -5.16 -7.18 -12.62
N ASP A 33 -4.78 -8.05 -13.55
CA ASP A 33 -3.40 -8.54 -13.66
C ASP A 33 -2.43 -7.54 -14.31
N ALA A 34 -2.88 -6.33 -14.67
CA ALA A 34 -2.01 -5.32 -15.29
C ALA A 34 -0.97 -4.75 -14.31
N VAL A 35 -1.29 -4.70 -13.01
CA VAL A 35 -0.41 -4.19 -11.95
C VAL A 35 -0.61 -5.01 -10.68
N HIS A 36 0.48 -5.40 -10.02
CA HIS A 36 0.39 -6.07 -8.73
C HIS A 36 0.26 -5.08 -7.57
N PHE A 37 -0.64 -5.38 -6.64
CA PHE A 37 -0.86 -4.60 -5.42
C PHE A 37 -0.31 -5.34 -4.21
N TYR A 38 0.40 -4.61 -3.35
CA TYR A 38 0.93 -5.12 -2.09
C TYR A 38 0.54 -4.19 -0.95
N GLU A 39 -0.24 -4.70 0.00
CA GLU A 39 -0.54 -4.04 1.27
C GLU A 39 0.57 -4.35 2.29
N ILE A 40 1.10 -3.32 2.92
CA ILE A 40 2.28 -3.39 3.79
C ILE A 40 1.98 -2.66 5.10
N ASN A 41 1.88 -3.42 6.18
CA ASN A 41 1.80 -2.85 7.51
C ASN A 41 3.18 -2.39 7.99
N VAL A 42 3.31 -1.09 8.26
CA VAL A 42 4.58 -0.47 8.67
C VAL A 42 5.02 -0.87 10.08
N ASN A 43 4.10 -1.34 10.93
CA ASN A 43 4.45 -1.89 12.25
C ASN A 43 5.13 -3.26 12.12
N GLU A 44 4.73 -4.05 11.12
CA GLU A 44 5.30 -5.37 10.85
C GLU A 44 6.59 -5.31 10.01
N LYS A 45 6.67 -4.35 9.07
CA LYS A 45 7.78 -4.22 8.10
C LYS A 45 8.37 -2.79 8.07
N PRO A 46 8.90 -2.28 9.18
CA PRO A 46 9.41 -0.91 9.27
C PRO A 46 10.59 -0.63 8.33
N GLU A 47 11.38 -1.66 7.98
CA GLU A 47 12.48 -1.56 7.03
C GLU A 47 12.01 -1.24 5.61
N LEU A 48 10.83 -1.72 5.20
CA LEU A 48 10.25 -1.38 3.90
C LEU A 48 9.77 0.07 3.88
N ALA A 49 9.11 0.54 4.95
CA ALA A 49 8.71 1.94 5.06
C ALA A 49 9.93 2.88 4.94
N THR A 50 11.01 2.55 5.65
CA THR A 50 12.26 3.31 5.58
C THR A 50 12.88 3.28 4.19
N LYS A 51 12.94 2.10 3.54
CA LYS A 51 13.49 1.94 2.20
C LYS A 51 12.79 2.80 1.15
N PHE A 52 11.47 2.95 1.27
CA PHE A 52 10.65 3.75 0.35
C PHE A 52 10.38 5.18 0.85
N ALA A 53 11.06 5.62 1.92
CA ALA A 53 10.90 6.94 2.53
C ALA A 53 9.43 7.29 2.86
N VAL A 54 8.69 6.30 3.37
CA VAL A 54 7.31 6.46 3.83
C VAL A 54 7.32 6.89 5.29
N TRP A 55 6.80 8.09 5.55
CA TRP A 55 6.79 8.71 6.89
C TRP A 55 5.40 8.78 7.52
N SER A 56 4.35 8.48 6.76
CA SER A 56 2.96 8.54 7.19
C SER A 56 2.16 7.40 6.58
N ALA A 57 1.20 6.87 7.33
CA ALA A 57 0.16 5.99 6.81
C ALA A 57 -1.18 6.76 6.78
N PRO A 58 -2.03 6.53 5.76
CA PRO A 58 -1.77 5.72 4.57
C PRO A 58 -0.77 6.39 3.61
N SER A 59 -0.04 5.60 2.82
CA SER A 59 0.80 6.08 1.69
C SER A 59 0.78 5.08 0.54
N ILE A 60 0.87 5.57 -0.70
CA ILE A 60 0.97 4.75 -1.91
C ILE A 60 2.27 5.06 -2.64
N VAL A 61 2.99 4.02 -3.03
CA VAL A 61 4.20 4.09 -3.87
C VAL A 61 3.96 3.28 -5.15
N LEU A 62 4.40 3.82 -6.29
CA LEU A 62 4.31 3.22 -7.64
C LEU A 62 5.69 2.83 -8.15
#